data_AF-A0A842T1T3-F1
#
_entry.id   AF-A0A842T1T3-F1
#
_cell.length_a   1.000
_cell.length_b   1.000
_cell.length_c   1.000
_cell.angle_alpha   90.00
_cell.angle_beta   90.00
_cell.angle_gamma   90.00
#
_symmetry.space_group_name_H-M   'P 1'
#
loop_
_entity.id
_entity.type
_entity.pdbx_description
1 polymer ?
#
loop_
_entity_poly.entity_id
_entity_poly.type
_entity_poly.pdbx_seq_one_letter_code
_entity_poly.pdbx_strand_id
1 'polypeptide(L)'
;MTANNKEFISHPLIKDDSIVRREYQETIFISCLSHNCLVVIPTGLGKTIVALMLAVHRLTEYPESKVIFLAPTKPLVNQHFESF
;
A
#
# COMPACT_ATOMS: atom_id res chain seq x y z
N MET A 1 -8.29 -31.18 3.85
CA MET A 1 -7.34 -30.41 4.67
C MET A 1 -7.00 -29.18 3.86
N THR A 2 -7.39 -28.02 4.39
CA THR A 2 -7.75 -26.80 3.66
C THR A 2 -6.60 -26.20 2.85
N ALA A 3 -6.82 -26.05 1.54
CA ALA A 3 -5.97 -25.23 0.69
C ALA A 3 -5.90 -23.82 1.27
N ASN A 4 -4.69 -23.38 1.63
CA ASN A 4 -4.43 -22.07 2.18
C ASN A 4 -4.55 -21.07 1.00
N ASN A 5 -5.78 -20.69 0.67
CA ASN A 5 -6.08 -19.75 -0.41
C ASN A 5 -5.65 -18.37 0.08
N LYS A 6 -4.36 -18.04 -0.11
CA LYS A 6 -3.86 -16.69 0.16
C LYS A 6 -4.59 -15.76 -0.80
N GLU A 7 -5.63 -15.09 -0.32
CA GLU A 7 -6.28 -14.04 -1.09
C GLU A 7 -5.24 -12.95 -1.37
N PHE A 8 -5.04 -12.64 -2.65
CA PHE A 8 -4.25 -11.51 -3.07
C PHE A 8 -5.14 -10.28 -3.18
N ILE A 9 -4.58 -9.09 -2.99
CA ILE A 9 -5.28 -7.84 -3.26
C ILE A 9 -5.42 -7.68 -4.78
N SER A 10 -6.65 -7.46 -5.26
CA SER A 10 -6.94 -7.25 -6.68
C SER A 10 -7.44 -5.81 -6.91
N HIS A 11 -6.82 -5.10 -7.86
CA HIS A 11 -7.22 -3.77 -8.28
C HIS A 11 -6.64 -3.47 -9.68
N PRO A 12 -7.33 -2.73 -10.58
CA PRO A 12 -6.82 -2.44 -11.94
C PRO A 12 -5.44 -1.76 -12.01
N LEU A 13 -5.04 -1.08 -10.94
CA LEU A 13 -3.74 -0.40 -10.79
C LEU A 13 -2.71 -1.23 -10.01
N ILE A 14 -3.03 -2.46 -9.62
CA ILE A 14 -2.15 -3.37 -8.88
C ILE A 14 -1.94 -4.61 -9.73
N LYS A 15 -0.69 -5.07 -9.83
CA LYS A 15 -0.38 -6.31 -10.56
C LYS A 15 -1.03 -7.51 -9.87
N ASP A 16 -1.67 -8.38 -10.64
CA ASP A 16 -2.26 -9.62 -10.14
C ASP A 16 -1.23 -10.47 -9.37
N ASP A 17 -1.71 -11.13 -8.31
CA ASP A 17 -0.95 -12.05 -7.44
C ASP A 17 0.34 -11.46 -6.83
N SER A 18 0.47 -10.12 -6.79
CA SER A 18 1.68 -9.46 -6.29
C SER A 18 1.65 -9.17 -4.78
N ILE A 19 0.47 -8.96 -4.22
CA ILE A 19 0.31 -8.53 -2.82
C ILE A 19 -0.61 -9.49 -2.08
N VAL A 20 -0.04 -10.22 -1.13
CA VAL A 20 -0.80 -11.07 -0.21
C VAL A 20 -1.59 -10.19 0.75
N ARG A 21 -2.90 -10.42 0.82
CA ARG A 21 -3.82 -9.73 1.71
C ARG A 21 -3.47 -9.99 3.17
N ARG A 22 -3.49 -8.93 3.99
CA ARG A 22 -3.28 -9.02 5.44
C ARG A 22 -4.24 -8.07 6.15
N GLU A 23 -5.05 -8.62 7.04
CA GLU A 23 -6.12 -7.89 7.74
C GLU A 23 -5.62 -6.62 8.43
N TYR A 24 -4.50 -6.68 9.16
CA TYR A 24 -3.96 -5.49 9.83
C TYR A 24 -3.58 -4.36 8.87
N GLN A 25 -3.18 -4.67 7.63
CA GLN A 25 -2.87 -3.65 6.62
C GLN A 25 -4.16 -2.98 6.14
N GLU A 26 -5.25 -3.75 6.00
CA GLU A 26 -6.56 -3.24 5.62
C GLU A 26 -7.17 -2.37 6.72
N THR A 27 -7.08 -2.79 7.98
CA THR A 27 -7.56 -1.98 9.12
C THR A 27 -6.86 -0.63 9.17
N ILE A 28 -5.53 -0.60 8.99
CA ILE A 28 -4.77 0.65 8.93
C ILE A 28 -5.20 1.49 7.73
N PHE A 29 -5.32 0.87 6.54
CA PHE A 29 -5.77 1.56 5.33
C PHE A 29 -7.14 2.22 5.52
N ILE A 30 -8.13 1.48 6.03
CA ILE A 30 -9.50 1.97 6.29
C ILE A 30 -9.47 3.14 7.27
N SER A 31 -8.68 3.06 8.34
CA SER A 31 -8.53 4.16 9.30
C SER A 31 -7.97 5.42 8.65
N CYS A 32 -7.11 5.28 7.63
CA CYS A 32 -6.48 6.40 6.92
C CYS A 32 -7.37 7.05 5.84
N LEU A 33 -8.53 6.49 5.51
CA LEU A 33 -9.38 7.03 4.44
C LEU A 33 -10.10 8.34 4.81
N SER A 34 -10.36 8.56 6.10
CA SER A 34 -11.22 9.67 6.56
C SER A 34 -10.45 10.90 7.03
N HIS A 35 -9.15 10.77 7.35
CA HIS A 35 -8.33 11.85 7.88
C HIS A 35 -6.83 11.61 7.64
N ASN A 36 -6.01 12.65 7.88
CA ASN A 36 -4.56 12.52 7.86
C ASN A 36 -4.10 11.54 8.95
N CYS A 37 -3.13 10.68 8.63
CA CYS A 37 -2.66 9.62 9.52
C CYS A 37 -1.14 9.56 9.64
N LEU A 38 -0.67 9.30 10.85
CA LEU A 38 0.70 8.86 11.13
C LEU A 38 0.67 7.36 11.48
N VAL A 39 1.15 6.52 10.57
CA VAL A 39 1.17 5.06 10.76
C VAL A 39 2.49 4.63 11.39
N VAL A 40 2.43 4.08 12.60
CA VAL A 40 3.61 3.57 13.33
C VAL A 40 3.54 2.05 13.43
N ILE A 41 4.27 1.35 12.56
CA ILE A 41 4.43 -0.10 12.61
C ILE A 41 5.90 -0.50 12.41
N PRO A 42 6.37 -1.63 12.99
CA PRO A 42 7.72 -2.17 12.78
C PRO A 42 8.13 -2.33 11.31
N THR A 43 9.43 -2.33 11.04
CA THR A 43 9.97 -2.67 9.70
C THR A 43 9.64 -4.13 9.35
N GLY A 44 9.55 -4.43 8.04
CA GLY A 44 9.19 -5.77 7.57
C GLY A 44 7.69 -6.11 7.57
N LEU A 45 6.83 -5.30 8.19
CA LEU A 45 5.36 -5.54 8.22
C LEU A 45 4.59 -4.93 7.06
N GLY A 46 5.27 -4.34 6.07
CA GLY A 46 4.65 -3.85 4.84
C GLY A 46 4.04 -2.44 4.93
N LYS A 47 4.73 -1.49 5.58
CA LYS A 47 4.38 -0.05 5.53
C LYS A 47 4.12 0.46 4.12
N THR A 48 4.98 0.07 3.18
CA THR A 48 4.87 0.45 1.77
C THR A 48 3.57 -0.05 1.14
N ILE A 49 3.08 -1.22 1.51
CA ILE A 49 1.82 -1.76 0.98
C ILE A 49 0.63 -0.93 1.44
N VAL A 50 0.62 -0.49 2.70
CA VAL A 50 -0.42 0.44 3.20
C VAL A 50 -0.39 1.76 2.42
N ALA A 51 0.80 2.32 2.19
CA ALA A 51 0.95 3.52 1.39
C ALA A 51 0.49 3.33 -0.06
N LEU A 52 0.77 2.17 -0.66
CA LEU A 52 0.31 1.81 -2.01
C LEU A 52 -1.21 1.72 -2.09
N MET A 53 -1.86 1.05 -1.14
CA MET A 53 -3.34 0.98 -1.08
C MET A 53 -3.96 2.37 -1.01
N LEU A 54 -3.39 3.28 -0.19
CA LEU A 54 -3.85 4.67 -0.10
C LEU A 54 -3.64 5.44 -1.40
N ALA A 55 -2.48 5.27 -2.05
CA ALA A 55 -2.18 5.94 -3.30
C ALA A 55 -3.12 5.47 -4.43
N VAL A 56 -3.30 4.17 -4.56
CA VAL A 56 -4.22 3.55 -5.52
C VAL A 56 -5.64 4.05 -5.28
N HIS A 57 -6.13 4.02 -4.04
CA HIS A 57 -7.44 4.56 -3.71
C HIS A 57 -7.58 6.04 -4.08
N ARG A 58 -6.56 6.86 -3.76
CA ARG A 58 -6.57 8.30 -4.08
C ARG A 58 -6.64 8.55 -5.59
N LEU A 59 -5.88 7.80 -6.39
CA LEU A 59 -5.86 7.93 -7.83
C LEU A 59 -7.13 7.39 -8.49
N THR A 60 -7.78 6.39 -7.89
CA THR A 60 -9.09 5.90 -8.35
C THR A 60 -10.19 6.94 -8.09
N GLU A 61 -10.26 7.51 -6.88
CA GLU A 61 -11.27 8.50 -6.51
C GLU A 61 -11.04 9.87 -7.18
N TYR A 62 -9.77 10.24 -7.40
CA TYR A 62 -9.38 11.52 -7.99
C TYR A 62 -8.35 11.30 -9.10
N PRO A 63 -8.77 10.93 -10.33
CA PRO A 63 -7.87 10.57 -11.42
C PRO A 63 -6.85 11.64 -11.82
N GLU A 64 -7.20 12.92 -11.69
CA GLU A 64 -6.32 14.06 -12.01
C GLU A 64 -5.40 14.47 -10.85
N SER A 65 -5.48 13.77 -9.71
CA SER A 65 -4.64 14.06 -8.55
C SER A 65 -3.24 13.47 -8.69
N LYS A 66 -2.35 13.83 -7.77
CA LYS A 66 -0.97 13.34 -7.72
C LYS A 66 -0.63 12.84 -6.34
N VAL A 67 0.16 11.78 -6.28
CA VAL A 67 0.73 11.23 -5.05
C VAL A 67 2.23 11.48 -5.06
N ILE A 68 2.78 11.98 -3.95
CA ILE A 68 4.22 12.21 -3.77
C ILE A 68 4.72 11.24 -2.69
N PHE A 69 5.62 10.34 -3.06
CA PHE A 69 6.29 9.44 -2.13
C PHE A 69 7.64 10.03 -1.72
N LEU A 70 7.81 10.36 -0.45
CA LEU A 70 9.02 10.99 0.08
C LEU A 70 9.87 9.98 0.85
N ALA A 71 11.18 10.02 0.65
CA ALA A 71 12.14 9.23 1.41
C ALA A 71 13.39 10.07 1.73
N PRO A 72 14.10 9.80 2.85
CA PRO A 72 15.13 10.70 3.36
C PRO A 72 16.46 10.63 2.60
N THR A 73 16.67 9.61 1.77
CA THR A 73 17.94 9.41 1.04
C THR A 73 17.69 8.87 -0.37
N LYS A 74 18.60 9.17 -1.30
CA LYS A 74 18.55 8.68 -2.68
C LYS A 74 18.45 7.15 -2.80
N PRO A 75 19.20 6.34 -2.01
CA PRO A 75 19.03 4.88 -2.05
C PRO A 75 17.61 4.42 -1.67
N LEU A 76 16.99 5.05 -0.67
CA LEU A 76 15.62 4.70 -0.29
C LEU A 76 14.60 5.13 -1.34
N VAL A 77 14.79 6.31 -1.97
CA VAL A 77 13.95 6.72 -3.11
C VAL A 77 14.02 5.67 -4.22
N ASN A 78 15.22 5.23 -4.60
CA ASN A 78 15.39 4.20 -5.63
C ASN A 78 14.74 2.86 -5.23
N GLN A 79 14.89 2.46 -3.96
CA GLN A 79 14.24 1.24 -3.45
C GLN A 79 12.71 1.31 -3.56
N HIS A 80 12.12 2.46 -3.25
CA HIS A 80 10.68 2.65 -3.42
C HIS A 80 10.30 2.67 -4.90
N PHE A 81 11.07 3.30 -5.77
CA PHE A 81 10.81 3.34 -7.21
C PHE A 81 10.76 1.94 -7.85
N GLU A 82 11.59 1.00 -7.40
CA GLU A 82 11.59 -0.37 -7.92
C GLU A 82 10.45 -1.25 -7.38
N SER A 83 9.83 -0.87 -6.26
CA SER A 83 8.85 -1.69 -5.54
C SER A 83 7.43 -1.10 -5.44
N PHE A 84 7.28 0.19 -5.77
CA PHE A 84 6.02 0.92 -5.86
C PHE A 84 5.55 0.99 -7.33
#